data_AF-A0A9P1GVP0-F1
#
_entry.id   AF-A0A9P1GVP0-F1
#
_cell.length_a   1.000
_cell.length_b   1.000
_cell.length_c   1.000
_cell.angle_alpha   90.00
_cell.angle_beta   90.00
_cell.angle_gamma   90.00
#
_symmetry.space_group_name_H-M   'P 1'
#
loop_
_entity.id
_entity.type
_entity.pdbx_description
1 polymer ?
#
loop_
_entity_poly.entity_id
_entity_poly.type
_entity_poly.pdbx_seq_one_letter_code
_entity_poly.pdbx_strand_id
1 'polypeptide(L)'
;MAGFQSQYQHFIPRFLLRNFAHKYNPHGTVDGPPKKKKGHKYEKNKFPGDPVVYSFTLQDDGPLEVRESPISRTFGEIDMYRDECKPTENQQVIEEKFRKMERQAGEIYQRIVNCYEKGESVVVDQYLENDKKLMKDYMAKKGFSQPMEVWFEGLDNIIELDMNKQVDEWREVLVSNMFFLDAIGFYTHVTCSFMAICTVADADAEYLLADNTYNIFEGPSNFVVDPGTGKVEGFAYRPFHEFAPISPKLMLVLRANDLPYRGEELSQQIRDSRKASFRASVRQWETEPRSLLQSLPVYKALNSNPCFIIPGKGPDKRWRPRAKDVFTFPVQALATRHVNTINGIILDNAFLCQHLVFGSEKGFFVFFDQYMASPGFGHGVVCGPDVDKQWALAKKLQNLYELRNPGKPFAVPVQIAEPEMENFESFQDASVAKHRYLTQIFQDKTRKFDLDEFRQHVPEVDEYLLSRKGGIGAKPTSQSSPNSPRPANQPGQIPELKFLDSIDSELGELIKMLSPMRNPRNRKT
;
A
#
# COMPACT_ATOMS: atom_id res chain seq x y z
N MET A 1 7.85 12.74 -44.73
CA MET A 1 7.27 11.94 -43.63
C MET A 1 8.22 12.02 -42.46
N ALA A 2 7.94 12.89 -41.49
CA ALA A 2 8.69 12.96 -40.24
C ALA A 2 8.17 11.83 -39.34
N GLY A 3 9.02 10.86 -39.01
CA GLY A 3 8.67 9.77 -38.10
C GLY A 3 8.43 10.29 -36.69
N PHE A 4 7.47 9.70 -35.98
CA PHE A 4 7.20 10.01 -34.58
C PHE A 4 8.35 9.57 -33.69
N GLN A 5 8.64 10.35 -32.65
CA GLN A 5 9.75 10.15 -31.73
C GLN A 5 9.19 9.71 -30.38
N SER A 6 9.41 8.45 -29.99
CA SER A 6 8.99 7.87 -28.71
C SER A 6 9.43 8.72 -27.53
N GLN A 7 8.59 8.82 -26.50
CA GLN A 7 8.87 9.61 -25.29
C GLN A 7 8.93 8.72 -24.06
N TYR A 8 9.73 9.13 -23.07
CA TYR A 8 10.00 8.37 -21.87
C TYR A 8 9.36 9.07 -20.66
N GLN A 9 8.42 8.37 -20.00
CA GLN A 9 7.57 8.89 -18.93
C GLN A 9 7.92 8.24 -17.61
N HIS A 10 7.85 9.04 -16.55
CA HIS A 10 8.23 8.61 -15.21
C HIS A 10 7.00 8.30 -14.37
N PHE A 11 6.87 7.07 -13.88
CA PHE A 11 5.86 6.73 -12.88
C PHE A 11 6.26 7.20 -11.47
N ILE A 12 7.56 7.38 -11.19
CA ILE A 12 8.03 8.16 -10.04
C ILE A 12 8.45 9.56 -10.49
N PRO A 13 7.77 10.63 -10.04
CA PRO A 13 8.04 11.98 -10.51
C PRO A 13 9.52 12.39 -10.44
N ARG A 14 10.06 12.97 -11.52
CA ARG A 14 11.48 13.37 -11.62
C ARG A 14 11.93 14.30 -10.50
N PHE A 15 11.04 15.13 -9.94
CA PHE A 15 11.41 16.02 -8.84
C PHE A 15 11.72 15.24 -7.55
N LEU A 16 11.08 14.09 -7.33
CA LEU A 16 11.42 13.18 -6.24
C LEU A 16 12.74 12.48 -6.54
N LEU A 17 12.93 11.99 -7.77
CA LEU A 17 14.17 11.32 -8.17
C LEU A 17 15.41 12.23 -8.10
N ARG A 18 15.25 13.54 -8.36
CA ARG A 18 16.31 14.53 -8.18
C ARG A 18 16.83 14.59 -6.75
N ASN A 19 16.03 14.22 -5.75
CA ASN A 19 16.48 14.18 -4.36
C ASN A 19 17.39 12.98 -4.08
N PHE A 20 17.37 11.96 -4.93
CA PHE A 20 18.26 10.78 -4.86
C PHE A 20 19.51 10.94 -5.71
N ALA A 21 19.61 12.03 -6.49
CA ALA A 21 20.59 12.13 -7.54
C ALA A 21 21.87 12.84 -7.10
N HIS A 22 22.96 12.44 -7.75
CA HIS A 22 24.24 13.11 -7.69
C HIS A 22 24.69 13.51 -9.09
N LYS A 23 25.74 14.34 -9.16
CA LYS A 23 26.32 14.76 -10.44
C LYS A 23 27.21 13.64 -10.97
N TYR A 24 26.95 13.20 -12.20
CA TYR A 24 27.78 12.23 -12.88
C TYR A 24 29.21 12.75 -13.04
N ASN A 25 30.16 12.00 -12.49
CA ASN A 25 31.58 12.28 -12.63
C ASN A 25 32.27 11.05 -13.24
N PRO A 26 32.52 11.03 -14.57
CA PRO A 26 33.00 9.84 -15.28
C PRO A 26 34.37 9.32 -14.83
N HIS A 27 35.09 10.06 -13.99
CA HIS A 27 36.32 9.65 -13.35
C HIS A 27 36.33 10.27 -11.96
N GLY A 28 36.37 9.49 -10.88
CA GLY A 28 36.38 9.92 -9.46
C GLY A 28 37.50 10.89 -9.07
N THR A 29 37.56 12.02 -9.75
CA THR A 29 38.50 13.11 -9.62
C THR A 29 37.90 14.05 -8.59
N VAL A 30 38.49 13.99 -7.40
CA VAL A 30 38.28 14.92 -6.31
C VAL A 30 38.58 16.33 -6.82
N ASP A 31 37.60 17.22 -6.68
CA ASP A 31 37.68 18.68 -6.75
C ASP A 31 38.77 19.27 -7.67
N GLY A 32 38.49 19.28 -8.97
CA GLY A 32 39.27 20.04 -9.95
C GLY A 32 38.46 20.37 -11.19
N PRO A 33 38.71 21.51 -11.87
CA PRO A 33 38.03 21.83 -13.11
C PRO A 33 38.28 20.72 -14.13
N PRO A 34 37.25 20.25 -14.87
CA PRO A 34 37.39 19.15 -15.80
C PRO A 34 38.42 19.54 -16.87
N LYS A 35 39.58 18.88 -16.86
CA LYS A 35 40.57 19.03 -17.93
C LYS A 35 39.90 18.54 -19.21
N LYS A 36 39.57 19.47 -20.11
CA LYS A 36 39.03 19.20 -21.46
C LYS A 36 40.05 18.38 -22.27
N LYS A 37 40.10 17.07 -22.06
CA LYS A 37 40.80 16.15 -22.95
C LYS A 37 39.88 15.87 -24.14
N LYS A 38 40.21 16.45 -25.29
CA LYS A 38 39.52 16.20 -26.57
C LYS A 38 39.58 14.70 -26.89
N GLY A 39 38.42 14.09 -27.15
CA GLY A 39 38.33 12.77 -27.81
C GLY A 39 37.83 11.59 -26.97
N HIS A 40 37.40 11.78 -25.72
CA HIS A 40 36.86 10.67 -24.92
C HIS A 40 35.38 10.39 -25.21
N LYS A 41 35.05 9.13 -25.49
CA LYS A 41 33.67 8.63 -25.58
C LYS A 41 33.12 8.46 -24.17
N TYR A 42 32.16 9.27 -23.79
CA TYR A 42 31.37 9.08 -22.57
C TYR A 42 30.47 7.84 -22.71
N GLU A 43 30.04 7.28 -21.58
CA GLU A 43 28.96 6.29 -21.60
C GLU A 43 27.74 6.84 -22.35
N LYS A 44 27.08 5.97 -23.11
CA LYS A 44 26.00 6.36 -24.02
C LYS A 44 24.90 7.08 -23.24
N ASN A 45 24.65 8.35 -23.58
CA ASN A 45 23.65 9.24 -22.97
C ASN A 45 23.95 9.74 -21.53
N LYS A 46 25.22 9.81 -21.13
CA LYS A 46 25.64 10.50 -19.90
C LYS A 46 26.73 11.51 -20.19
N PHE A 47 26.55 12.75 -19.76
CA PHE A 47 27.55 13.81 -19.84
C PHE A 47 28.01 14.23 -18.43
N PRO A 48 29.28 14.68 -18.27
CA PRO A 48 29.76 15.17 -16.97
C PRO A 48 28.83 16.25 -16.39
N GLY A 49 28.40 16.06 -15.15
CA GLY A 49 27.48 16.96 -14.47
C GLY A 49 25.99 16.64 -14.65
N ASP A 50 25.64 15.68 -15.51
CA ASP A 50 24.26 15.21 -15.63
C ASP A 50 23.79 14.57 -14.30
N PRO A 51 22.52 14.75 -13.92
CA PRO A 51 22.00 14.15 -12.71
C PRO A 51 21.75 12.65 -12.93
N VAL A 52 22.42 11.82 -12.13
CA VAL A 52 22.34 10.36 -12.14
C VAL A 52 21.99 9.86 -10.74
N VAL A 53 21.47 8.64 -10.64
CA VAL A 53 21.19 7.95 -9.38
C VAL A 53 21.96 6.63 -9.32
N TYR A 54 22.36 6.20 -8.14
CA TYR A 54 22.83 4.82 -7.97
C TYR A 54 21.64 3.86 -8.01
N SER A 55 21.78 2.76 -8.73
CA SER A 55 20.70 1.81 -8.97
C SER A 55 21.19 0.39 -9.19
N PHE A 56 20.35 -0.59 -8.87
CA PHE A 56 20.40 -1.93 -9.43
C PHE A 56 19.29 -2.11 -10.48
N THR A 57 19.56 -2.93 -11.49
CA THR A 57 18.53 -3.52 -12.33
C THR A 57 18.22 -4.92 -11.81
N LEU A 58 17.01 -5.15 -11.32
CA LEU A 58 16.64 -6.39 -10.65
C LEU A 58 16.14 -7.47 -11.61
N GLN A 59 15.58 -7.10 -12.76
CA GLN A 59 15.01 -8.04 -13.74
C GLN A 59 16.01 -8.56 -14.78
N ASP A 60 17.20 -7.96 -14.91
CA ASP A 60 18.23 -8.44 -15.84
C ASP A 60 18.70 -9.85 -15.42
N ASP A 61 18.92 -10.75 -16.39
CA ASP A 61 19.44 -12.12 -16.14
C ASP A 61 20.89 -12.13 -15.60
N GLY A 62 21.56 -10.98 -15.61
CA GLY A 62 22.92 -10.81 -15.13
C GLY A 62 23.05 -10.68 -13.60
N PRO A 63 24.30 -10.63 -13.10
CA PRO A 63 24.57 -10.35 -11.69
C PRO A 63 24.09 -8.92 -11.32
N LEU A 64 23.77 -8.73 -10.04
CA LEU A 64 23.46 -7.40 -9.51
C LEU A 64 24.73 -6.56 -9.48
N GLU A 65 24.75 -5.53 -10.30
CA GLU A 65 25.85 -4.57 -10.40
C GLU A 65 25.33 -3.19 -10.07
N VAL A 66 26.08 -2.44 -9.26
CA VAL A 66 25.78 -1.03 -9.05
C VAL A 66 26.01 -0.28 -10.35
N ARG A 67 24.99 0.45 -10.79
CA ARG A 67 25.06 1.32 -11.96
C ARG A 67 24.59 2.72 -11.60
N GLU A 68 25.30 3.72 -12.11
CA GLU A 68 24.75 5.06 -12.18
C GLU A 68 23.74 5.11 -13.33
N SER A 69 22.49 5.46 -13.08
CA SER A 69 21.46 5.57 -14.11
C SER A 69 21.02 7.02 -14.27
N PRO A 70 20.92 7.57 -15.48
CA PRO A 70 20.49 8.95 -15.68
C PRO A 70 19.03 9.07 -15.25
N ILE A 71 18.68 10.09 -14.44
CA ILE A 71 17.30 10.29 -13.97
C ILE A 71 16.32 10.27 -15.13
N SER A 72 16.71 10.85 -16.28
CA SER A 72 15.88 10.90 -17.48
C SER A 72 15.44 9.53 -18.01
N ARG A 73 16.03 8.43 -17.53
CA ARG A 73 15.78 7.04 -17.97
C ARG A 73 15.67 6.03 -16.80
N THR A 74 15.29 6.48 -15.61
CA THR A 74 15.08 5.61 -14.44
C THR A 74 13.68 5.84 -13.88
N PHE A 75 13.00 4.78 -13.45
CA PHE A 75 11.60 4.81 -12.99
C PHE A 75 10.64 5.41 -14.00
N GLY A 76 10.81 4.96 -15.23
CA GLY A 76 9.95 5.33 -16.32
C GLY A 76 9.93 4.28 -17.40
N GLU A 77 8.94 4.38 -18.25
CA GLU A 77 8.78 3.52 -19.41
C GLU A 77 8.65 4.39 -20.64
N ILE A 78 8.98 3.80 -21.80
CA ILE A 78 8.71 4.46 -23.07
C ILE A 78 7.22 4.29 -23.36
N ASP A 79 6.56 5.41 -23.59
CA ASP A 79 5.14 5.50 -23.95
C ASP A 79 4.18 4.93 -22.88
N MET A 80 4.52 5.09 -21.59
CA MET A 80 3.81 4.53 -20.42
C MET A 80 2.34 4.97 -20.27
N TYR A 81 2.01 6.19 -20.69
CA TYR A 81 0.66 6.76 -20.62
C TYR A 81 -0.02 6.83 -22.00
N ARG A 82 0.45 6.01 -22.94
CA ARG A 82 -0.04 6.01 -24.31
C ARG A 82 -1.46 5.47 -24.36
N ASP A 83 -2.41 6.36 -24.60
CA ASP A 83 -3.83 6.05 -24.79
C ASP A 83 -4.05 5.72 -26.27
N GLU A 84 -3.77 4.47 -26.66
CA GLU A 84 -3.92 3.98 -28.04
C GLU A 84 -5.37 4.02 -28.54
N CYS A 85 -6.33 4.25 -27.63
CA CYS A 85 -7.76 4.44 -27.92
C CYS A 85 -8.08 5.86 -28.40
N LYS A 86 -7.07 6.72 -28.39
CA LYS A 86 -7.13 8.06 -28.93
C LYS A 86 -6.35 8.21 -30.23
N PRO A 87 -6.70 9.24 -30.99
CA PRO A 87 -5.93 9.72 -32.10
C PRO A 87 -4.40 9.69 -31.99
N THR A 88 -3.60 9.43 -33.04
CA THR A 88 -2.12 9.65 -33.02
C THR A 88 -1.70 11.03 -32.47
N GLU A 89 -2.55 12.04 -32.65
CA GLU A 89 -2.40 13.40 -32.13
C GLU A 89 -2.75 13.52 -30.63
N ASN A 90 -3.44 12.53 -30.04
CA ASN A 90 -4.06 12.51 -28.71
C ASN A 90 -3.75 11.24 -27.90
N GLN A 91 -2.82 10.43 -28.39
CA GLN A 91 -2.29 9.25 -27.71
C GLN A 91 -1.50 9.60 -26.44
N GLN A 92 -1.10 10.86 -26.24
CA GLN A 92 -0.37 11.33 -25.05
C GLN A 92 -1.23 12.21 -24.11
N VAL A 93 -2.57 12.05 -24.15
CA VAL A 93 -3.53 12.91 -23.42
C VAL A 93 -3.33 12.92 -21.90
N ILE A 94 -2.75 11.87 -21.32
CA ILE A 94 -2.65 11.69 -19.85
C ILE A 94 -1.32 12.22 -19.33
N GLU A 95 -0.27 12.06 -20.12
CA GLU A 95 1.02 12.69 -19.90
C GLU A 95 0.95 14.22 -20.01
N GLU A 96 0.16 14.73 -20.96
CA GLU A 96 -0.08 16.17 -21.10
C GLU A 96 -1.02 16.70 -19.99
N LYS A 97 -1.83 15.86 -19.32
CA LYS A 97 -2.66 16.23 -18.14
C LYS A 97 -1.84 16.37 -16.85
N PHE A 98 -0.89 15.46 -16.56
CA PHE A 98 0.03 15.61 -15.42
C PHE A 98 0.96 16.82 -15.61
N ARG A 99 1.43 17.04 -16.83
CA ARG A 99 2.24 18.21 -17.21
C ARG A 99 1.45 19.54 -17.19
N LYS A 100 0.11 19.52 -17.33
CA LYS A 100 -0.81 20.67 -17.18
C LYS A 100 -1.49 20.78 -15.82
N MET A 101 -1.31 19.87 -14.88
CA MET A 101 -1.53 20.15 -13.45
C MET A 101 -0.30 20.91 -12.89
N GLU A 102 0.87 20.71 -13.52
CA GLU A 102 2.07 21.53 -13.36
C GLU A 102 2.01 22.91 -14.07
N ARG A 103 0.99 23.22 -14.92
CA ARG A 103 0.88 24.53 -15.61
C ARG A 103 -0.54 25.10 -15.96
N GLN A 104 -1.64 24.36 -15.76
CA GLN A 104 -3.10 24.69 -15.84
C GLN A 104 -3.83 24.78 -17.23
N ALA A 105 -4.31 23.61 -17.71
CA ALA A 105 -5.57 23.23 -18.45
C ALA A 105 -6.06 23.72 -19.87
N GLY A 106 -6.26 25.00 -20.25
CA GLY A 106 -7.23 25.42 -21.32
C GLY A 106 -7.15 24.93 -22.80
N GLU A 107 -6.12 25.27 -23.58
CA GLU A 107 -6.22 25.28 -25.07
C GLU A 107 -6.03 23.93 -25.82
N ILE A 108 -5.94 22.81 -25.10
CA ILE A 108 -5.70 21.48 -25.70
C ILE A 108 -7.01 20.76 -26.09
N TYR A 109 -8.15 21.22 -25.58
CA TYR A 109 -9.47 20.60 -25.82
C TYR A 109 -9.84 20.44 -27.31
N GLN A 110 -9.38 21.32 -28.20
CA GLN A 110 -9.73 21.25 -29.63
C GLN A 110 -8.86 20.32 -30.48
N ARG A 111 -7.64 20.01 -30.06
CA ARG A 111 -6.75 19.11 -30.82
C ARG A 111 -7.10 17.63 -30.59
N ILE A 112 -7.82 17.36 -29.48
CA ILE A 112 -8.24 16.05 -28.98
C ILE A 112 -9.19 15.26 -29.90
N VAL A 113 -9.90 15.95 -30.79
CA VAL A 113 -10.96 15.38 -31.63
C VAL A 113 -10.43 14.65 -32.87
N ASN A 114 -9.22 14.96 -33.35
CA ASN A 114 -8.97 14.85 -34.78
C ASN A 114 -8.56 13.49 -35.34
N CYS A 115 -8.15 12.51 -34.56
CA CYS A 115 -7.26 11.51 -35.16
C CYS A 115 -7.50 10.05 -34.70
N TYR A 116 -8.71 9.83 -34.12
CA TYR A 116 -9.36 8.67 -33.48
C TYR A 116 -9.46 7.42 -34.37
N GLU A 117 -8.83 7.40 -35.53
CA GLU A 117 -9.26 6.53 -36.63
C GLU A 117 -8.55 5.18 -36.75
N LYS A 118 -7.59 4.76 -35.91
CA LYS A 118 -6.88 3.47 -36.12
C LYS A 118 -6.44 2.78 -34.82
N GLY A 119 -7.25 1.84 -34.32
CA GLY A 119 -7.08 1.20 -33.01
C GLY A 119 -6.56 -0.25 -32.99
N GLU A 120 -6.21 -0.68 -31.77
CA GLU A 120 -6.18 -2.04 -31.19
C GLU A 120 -6.15 -1.90 -29.63
N SER A 121 -6.72 -2.86 -28.87
CA SER A 121 -7.19 -2.71 -27.46
C SER A 121 -6.66 -3.78 -26.48
N VAL A 122 -6.40 -3.40 -25.22
CA VAL A 122 -6.37 -4.34 -24.07
C VAL A 122 -7.81 -4.61 -23.64
N VAL A 123 -8.23 -5.87 -23.71
CA VAL A 123 -9.60 -6.29 -23.43
C VAL A 123 -9.75 -6.50 -21.92
N VAL A 124 -10.87 -6.11 -21.30
CA VAL A 124 -11.18 -6.34 -19.86
C VAL A 124 -11.00 -7.80 -19.41
N ASP A 125 -11.02 -8.74 -20.37
CA ASP A 125 -10.76 -10.16 -20.13
C ASP A 125 -9.28 -10.47 -19.80
N GLN A 126 -8.36 -9.55 -20.09
CA GLN A 126 -6.95 -9.64 -19.73
C GLN A 126 -6.62 -9.02 -18.35
N TYR A 127 -7.57 -8.35 -17.70
CA TYR A 127 -7.45 -7.93 -16.30
C TYR A 127 -7.54 -9.17 -15.41
N LEU A 128 -6.50 -9.47 -14.63
CA LEU A 128 -6.36 -10.73 -13.87
C LEU A 128 -6.49 -10.58 -12.36
N GLU A 129 -6.96 -9.43 -11.89
CA GLU A 129 -7.12 -9.15 -10.46
C GLU A 129 -8.38 -9.81 -9.86
N ASN A 130 -8.36 -10.00 -8.54
CA ASN A 130 -9.43 -10.64 -7.78
C ASN A 130 -10.76 -9.83 -7.78
N ASP A 131 -10.69 -8.54 -8.08
CA ASP A 131 -11.83 -7.64 -8.19
C ASP A 131 -12.40 -7.52 -9.62
N LYS A 132 -11.89 -8.30 -10.59
CA LYS A 132 -12.32 -8.26 -12.00
C LYS A 132 -13.83 -8.30 -12.19
N LYS A 133 -14.54 -9.15 -11.44
CA LYS A 133 -16.01 -9.24 -11.51
C LYS A 133 -16.67 -7.91 -11.13
N LEU A 134 -16.19 -7.26 -10.07
CA LEU A 134 -16.67 -5.95 -9.61
C LEU A 134 -16.31 -4.83 -10.59
N MET A 135 -15.08 -4.86 -11.11
CA MET A 135 -14.59 -3.92 -12.12
C MET A 135 -15.47 -3.97 -13.38
N LYS A 136 -15.79 -5.17 -13.88
CA LYS A 136 -16.70 -5.38 -15.02
C LYS A 136 -18.10 -4.82 -14.78
N ASP A 137 -18.69 -5.07 -13.62
CA ASP A 137 -20.00 -4.55 -13.24
C ASP A 137 -20.00 -3.01 -13.24
N TYR A 138 -18.96 -2.43 -12.64
CA TYR A 138 -18.80 -0.98 -12.55
C TYR A 138 -18.62 -0.33 -13.93
N MET A 139 -17.75 -0.91 -14.76
CA MET A 139 -17.52 -0.48 -16.13
C MET A 139 -18.82 -0.54 -16.95
N ALA A 140 -19.56 -1.64 -16.88
CA ALA A 140 -20.84 -1.78 -17.57
C ALA A 140 -21.86 -0.73 -17.11
N LYS A 141 -21.93 -0.45 -15.80
CA LYS A 141 -22.79 0.60 -15.23
C LYS A 141 -22.43 2.01 -15.72
N LYS A 142 -21.13 2.29 -15.87
CA LYS A 142 -20.62 3.61 -16.30
C LYS A 142 -20.52 3.76 -17.82
N GLY A 143 -20.70 2.66 -18.57
CA GLY A 143 -20.47 2.63 -20.01
C GLY A 143 -18.99 2.69 -20.39
N PHE A 144 -18.09 2.27 -19.49
CA PHE A 144 -16.66 2.18 -19.75
C PHE A 144 -16.32 0.89 -20.49
N SER A 145 -15.36 1.02 -21.39
CA SER A 145 -14.84 -0.06 -22.22
C SER A 145 -13.53 -0.65 -21.67
N GLN A 146 -12.80 0.12 -20.85
CA GLN A 146 -11.50 -0.29 -20.30
C GLN A 146 -11.34 -0.02 -18.80
N PRO A 147 -10.61 -0.85 -18.04
CA PRO A 147 -10.33 -0.63 -16.62
C PRO A 147 -9.62 0.71 -16.35
N MET A 148 -8.82 1.19 -17.30
CA MET A 148 -8.10 2.46 -17.15
C MET A 148 -9.05 3.65 -17.00
N GLU A 149 -10.24 3.60 -17.62
CA GLU A 149 -11.28 4.64 -17.49
C GLU A 149 -11.79 4.73 -16.04
N VAL A 150 -11.85 3.61 -15.34
CA VAL A 150 -12.22 3.54 -13.92
C VAL A 150 -11.18 4.25 -13.05
N TRP A 151 -9.90 4.00 -13.31
CA TRP A 151 -8.80 4.66 -12.61
C TRP A 151 -8.82 6.18 -12.81
N PHE A 152 -9.06 6.65 -14.06
CA PHE A 152 -9.15 8.09 -14.33
C PHE A 152 -10.33 8.76 -13.66
N GLU A 153 -11.51 8.13 -13.69
CA GLU A 153 -12.67 8.64 -12.97
C GLU A 153 -12.39 8.72 -11.47
N GLY A 154 -11.69 7.72 -10.92
CA GLY A 154 -11.30 7.71 -9.53
C GLY A 154 -10.40 8.90 -9.15
N LEU A 155 -9.35 9.15 -9.93
CA LEU A 155 -8.47 10.30 -9.70
C LEU A 155 -9.20 11.63 -9.80
N ASP A 156 -10.08 11.79 -10.81
CA ASP A 156 -10.87 13.00 -11.00
C ASP A 156 -11.75 13.30 -9.78
N ASN A 157 -12.43 12.26 -9.26
CA ASN A 157 -13.25 12.38 -8.06
C ASN A 157 -12.46 12.73 -6.79
N ILE A 158 -11.24 12.20 -6.64
CA ILE A 158 -10.38 12.50 -5.49
C ILE A 158 -9.86 13.95 -5.57
N ILE A 159 -9.47 14.42 -6.76
CA ILE A 159 -8.91 15.76 -6.96
C ILE A 159 -9.95 16.85 -6.71
N GLU A 160 -11.17 16.64 -7.20
CA GLU A 160 -12.28 17.60 -7.04
C GLU A 160 -13.02 17.46 -5.69
N LEU A 161 -12.55 16.55 -4.82
CA LEU A 161 -13.18 16.27 -3.54
C LEU A 161 -13.02 17.45 -2.57
N ASP A 162 -14.14 18.07 -2.18
CA ASP A 162 -14.15 19.08 -1.13
C ASP A 162 -14.06 18.43 0.26
N MET A 163 -12.83 18.15 0.71
CA MET A 163 -12.54 17.61 2.05
C MET A 163 -12.76 18.61 3.20
N ASN A 164 -13.20 19.85 2.93
CA ASN A 164 -13.60 20.78 3.99
C ASN A 164 -14.99 20.45 4.57
N LYS A 165 -15.76 19.61 3.90
CA LYS A 165 -17.05 19.09 4.39
C LYS A 165 -16.84 18.05 5.49
N GLN A 166 -17.92 17.65 6.16
CA GLN A 166 -17.86 16.56 7.13
C GLN A 166 -17.41 15.26 6.46
N VAL A 167 -16.73 14.41 7.22
CA VAL A 167 -16.19 13.13 6.74
C VAL A 167 -17.26 12.27 6.06
N ASP A 168 -18.46 12.22 6.63
CA ASP A 168 -19.57 11.48 6.04
C ASP A 168 -20.00 12.05 4.68
N GLU A 169 -19.97 13.37 4.49
CA GLU A 169 -20.43 14.02 3.27
C GLU A 169 -19.47 13.78 2.10
N TRP A 170 -18.15 13.92 2.31
CA TRP A 170 -17.20 13.67 1.22
C TRP A 170 -17.00 12.17 0.97
N ARG A 171 -17.14 11.30 1.98
CA ARG A 171 -17.19 9.84 1.78
C ARG A 171 -18.33 9.45 0.84
N GLU A 172 -19.51 10.02 1.06
CA GLU A 172 -20.67 9.76 0.19
C GLU A 172 -20.41 10.14 -1.27
N VAL A 173 -19.73 11.27 -1.51
CA VAL A 173 -19.33 11.68 -2.86
C VAL A 173 -18.43 10.63 -3.51
N LEU A 174 -17.39 10.17 -2.79
CA LEU A 174 -16.47 9.15 -3.31
C LEU A 174 -17.20 7.84 -3.64
N VAL A 175 -17.95 7.28 -2.68
CA VAL A 175 -18.62 5.98 -2.88
C VAL A 175 -19.71 6.03 -3.96
N SER A 176 -20.28 7.20 -4.22
CA SER A 176 -21.29 7.37 -5.27
C SER A 176 -20.68 7.51 -6.66
N ASN A 177 -19.48 8.09 -6.76
CA ASN A 177 -18.95 8.55 -8.03
C ASN A 177 -17.72 7.76 -8.53
N MET A 178 -17.04 7.04 -7.65
CA MET A 178 -15.83 6.26 -7.92
C MET A 178 -16.08 4.76 -7.72
N PHE A 179 -15.21 3.93 -8.27
CA PHE A 179 -15.19 2.50 -7.99
C PHE A 179 -15.09 2.26 -6.48
N PHE A 180 -15.96 1.40 -5.96
CA PHE A 180 -16.20 1.28 -4.52
C PHE A 180 -14.93 0.92 -3.74
N LEU A 181 -14.13 -0.03 -4.25
CA LEU A 181 -12.90 -0.47 -3.57
C LEU A 181 -11.90 0.68 -3.46
N ASP A 182 -11.69 1.44 -4.54
CA ASP A 182 -10.78 2.59 -4.51
C ASP A 182 -11.29 3.70 -3.59
N ALA A 183 -12.60 3.98 -3.60
CA ALA A 183 -13.22 4.96 -2.71
C ALA A 183 -13.03 4.60 -1.23
N ILE A 184 -13.20 3.32 -0.88
CA ILE A 184 -13.00 2.82 0.48
C ILE A 184 -11.51 2.78 0.85
N GLY A 185 -10.63 2.40 -0.07
CA GLY A 185 -9.18 2.45 0.14
C GLY A 185 -8.73 3.87 0.48
N PHE A 186 -9.12 4.85 -0.34
CA PHE A 186 -8.83 6.26 -0.07
C PHE A 186 -9.40 6.74 1.27
N TYR A 187 -10.68 6.45 1.55
CA TYR A 187 -11.33 6.80 2.81
C TYR A 187 -10.59 6.22 4.03
N THR A 188 -10.21 4.95 3.95
CA THR A 188 -9.48 4.24 5.01
C THR A 188 -8.11 4.84 5.21
N HIS A 189 -7.35 5.14 4.16
CA HIS A 189 -6.04 5.79 4.28
C HIS A 189 -6.13 7.16 4.98
N VAL A 190 -7.14 7.97 4.64
CA VAL A 190 -7.33 9.31 5.22
C VAL A 190 -7.82 9.25 6.68
N THR A 191 -8.69 8.29 7.02
CA THR A 191 -9.39 8.29 8.33
C THR A 191 -8.81 7.31 9.34
N CYS A 192 -8.22 6.21 8.88
CA CYS A 192 -7.69 5.13 9.71
C CYS A 192 -6.17 5.21 9.91
N SER A 193 -5.49 6.17 9.29
CA SER A 193 -4.06 6.39 9.48
C SER A 193 -3.71 7.83 9.83
N PHE A 194 -2.46 8.08 10.18
CA PHE A 194 -1.91 9.42 10.28
C PHE A 194 -0.54 9.50 9.60
N MET A 195 -0.25 10.64 9.00
CA MET A 195 1.03 10.90 8.36
C MET A 195 2.09 11.31 9.40
N ALA A 196 3.25 10.66 9.34
CA ALA A 196 4.46 11.01 10.06
C ALA A 196 5.58 11.37 9.07
N ILE A 197 6.45 12.31 9.45
CA ILE A 197 7.58 12.75 8.63
C ILE A 197 8.87 12.25 9.28
N CYS A 198 9.60 11.38 8.60
CA CYS A 198 10.75 10.69 9.12
C CYS A 198 12.04 11.11 8.40
N THR A 199 13.06 11.46 9.17
CA THR A 199 14.45 11.59 8.71
C THR A 199 15.29 10.45 9.29
N VAL A 200 16.50 10.26 8.77
CA VAL A 200 17.47 9.35 9.38
C VAL A 200 18.26 10.05 10.48
N ALA A 201 18.54 9.36 11.59
CA ALA A 201 19.39 9.87 12.67
C ALA A 201 20.89 9.70 12.38
N ASP A 202 21.24 8.60 11.71
CA ASP A 202 22.60 8.28 11.29
C ASP A 202 22.87 8.87 9.91
N ALA A 203 23.97 9.61 9.78
CA ALA A 203 24.36 10.26 8.54
C ALA A 203 24.71 9.27 7.42
N ASP A 204 25.17 8.06 7.76
CA ASP A 204 25.51 7.01 6.81
C ASP A 204 24.28 6.15 6.42
N ALA A 205 23.18 6.20 7.18
CA ALA A 205 21.95 5.47 6.86
C ALA A 205 21.10 6.21 5.84
N GLU A 206 20.39 5.51 4.97
CA GLU A 206 19.54 6.11 3.95
C GLU A 206 18.31 5.25 3.64
N TYR A 207 17.28 5.85 3.05
CA TYR A 207 16.11 5.14 2.55
C TYR A 207 16.29 4.71 1.10
N LEU A 208 15.80 3.51 0.79
CA LEU A 208 15.75 2.97 -0.57
C LEU A 208 14.51 3.45 -1.32
N LEU A 209 14.57 3.35 -2.64
CA LEU A 209 13.45 3.59 -3.54
C LEU A 209 13.39 2.45 -4.58
N ALA A 210 12.28 1.72 -4.61
CA ALA A 210 11.95 0.71 -5.63
C ALA A 210 10.72 1.14 -6.44
N ASP A 211 10.48 0.50 -7.59
CA ASP A 211 9.44 0.93 -8.53
C ASP A 211 8.04 0.98 -7.91
N ASN A 212 7.73 0.00 -7.06
CA ASN A 212 6.43 -0.17 -6.41
C ASN A 212 6.36 0.46 -5.02
N THR A 213 7.33 1.29 -4.60
CA THR A 213 7.45 1.67 -3.17
C THR A 213 6.20 2.33 -2.60
N TYR A 214 5.45 3.09 -3.40
CA TYR A 214 4.22 3.74 -2.96
C TYR A 214 3.03 2.76 -2.78
N ASN A 215 3.22 1.48 -3.09
CA ASN A 215 2.29 0.38 -2.84
C ASN A 215 2.85 -0.62 -1.82
N ILE A 216 4.05 -0.37 -1.26
CA ILE A 216 4.65 -1.25 -0.25
C ILE A 216 4.13 -0.85 1.12
N PHE A 217 3.69 -1.85 1.88
CA PHE A 217 3.30 -1.71 3.27
C PHE A 217 4.01 -2.71 4.18
N GLU A 218 4.13 -2.34 5.45
CA GLU A 218 4.40 -3.26 6.54
C GLU A 218 3.07 -3.72 7.12
N GLY A 219 2.89 -5.03 7.27
CA GLY A 219 1.68 -5.62 7.82
C GLY A 219 1.48 -7.05 7.34
N PRO A 220 0.53 -7.79 7.92
CA PRO A 220 0.28 -9.16 7.51
C PRO A 220 -0.48 -9.22 6.18
N SER A 221 -0.09 -10.20 5.36
CA SER A 221 -0.80 -10.63 4.15
C SER A 221 -0.97 -12.14 4.20
N ASN A 222 -2.15 -12.62 3.84
CA ASN A 222 -2.46 -14.04 3.72
C ASN A 222 -2.90 -14.34 2.30
N PHE A 223 -2.56 -15.56 1.87
CA PHE A 223 -2.93 -16.12 0.59
C PHE A 223 -3.61 -17.47 0.82
N VAL A 224 -4.39 -17.90 -0.16
CA VAL A 224 -5.03 -19.21 -0.21
C VAL A 224 -4.71 -19.86 -1.54
N VAL A 225 -4.67 -21.19 -1.57
CA VAL A 225 -4.44 -21.96 -2.80
C VAL A 225 -5.68 -22.75 -3.19
N ASP A 226 -6.05 -22.69 -4.46
CA ASP A 226 -7.03 -23.59 -5.06
C ASP A 226 -6.39 -24.98 -5.24
N PRO A 227 -6.85 -26.02 -4.53
CA PRO A 227 -6.24 -27.36 -4.63
C PRO A 227 -6.46 -28.01 -6.01
N GLY A 228 -7.46 -27.58 -6.78
CA GLY A 228 -7.75 -28.11 -8.11
C GLY A 228 -6.85 -27.53 -9.20
N THR A 229 -6.50 -26.25 -9.10
CA THR A 229 -5.72 -25.54 -10.13
C THR A 229 -4.30 -25.17 -9.69
N GLY A 230 -4.02 -25.19 -8.39
CA GLY A 230 -2.79 -24.66 -7.80
C GLY A 230 -2.73 -23.12 -7.79
N LYS A 231 -3.80 -22.44 -8.18
CA LYS A 231 -3.83 -20.97 -8.22
C LYS A 231 -3.76 -20.41 -6.80
N VAL A 232 -2.80 -19.51 -6.57
CA VAL A 232 -2.66 -18.77 -5.31
C VAL A 232 -3.31 -17.39 -5.44
N GLU A 233 -4.11 -16.99 -4.46
CA GLU A 233 -4.80 -15.70 -4.46
C GLU A 233 -4.72 -15.01 -3.11
N GLY A 234 -4.65 -13.67 -3.13
CA GLY A 234 -4.69 -12.84 -1.93
C GLY A 234 -6.02 -13.01 -1.20
N PHE A 235 -5.95 -13.38 0.07
CA PHE A 235 -7.11 -13.62 0.92
C PHE A 235 -7.44 -12.41 1.77
N ALA A 236 -6.43 -11.89 2.46
CA ALA A 236 -6.58 -10.77 3.35
C ALA A 236 -5.24 -10.08 3.56
N TYR A 237 -5.28 -8.77 3.71
CA TYR A 237 -4.11 -7.97 4.03
C TYR A 237 -4.49 -6.90 5.05
N ARG A 238 -3.50 -6.40 5.78
CA ARG A 238 -3.69 -5.26 6.68
C ARG A 238 -2.44 -4.39 6.74
N PRO A 239 -2.46 -3.20 6.13
CA PRO A 239 -1.38 -2.24 6.28
C PRO A 239 -1.31 -1.68 7.71
N PHE A 240 -0.17 -1.82 8.35
CA PHE A 240 0.19 -1.12 9.58
C PHE A 240 0.96 0.16 9.29
N HIS A 241 1.83 0.12 8.29
CA HIS A 241 2.59 1.26 7.79
C HIS A 241 2.68 1.22 6.28
N GLU A 242 2.51 2.35 5.62
CA GLU A 242 2.86 2.52 4.20
C GLU A 242 3.97 3.56 4.06
N PHE A 243 4.78 3.40 3.02
CA PHE A 243 6.04 4.11 2.87
C PHE A 243 6.04 4.98 1.61
N ALA A 244 6.41 6.25 1.78
CA ALA A 244 6.62 7.16 0.67
C ALA A 244 7.98 7.86 0.84
N PRO A 245 9.09 7.25 0.38
CA PRO A 245 10.38 7.90 0.35
C PRO A 245 10.32 9.15 -0.55
N ILE A 246 10.84 10.26 -0.01
CA ILE A 246 10.96 11.55 -0.72
C ILE A 246 12.41 11.78 -1.16
N SER A 247 13.37 11.36 -0.33
CA SER A 247 14.81 11.42 -0.57
C SER A 247 15.51 10.30 0.22
N PRO A 248 16.83 10.07 0.01
CA PRO A 248 17.60 9.14 0.83
C PRO A 248 17.54 9.47 2.34
N LYS A 249 17.18 10.70 2.72
CA LYS A 249 17.16 11.15 4.12
C LYS A 249 15.77 11.53 4.62
N LEU A 250 14.72 11.43 3.80
CA LEU A 250 13.38 11.90 4.14
C LEU A 250 12.31 10.95 3.59
N MET A 251 11.35 10.59 4.43
CA MET A 251 10.22 9.74 4.07
C MET A 251 8.95 10.19 4.77
N LEU A 252 7.80 10.02 4.10
CA LEU A 252 6.51 10.01 4.75
C LEU A 252 6.16 8.57 5.12
N VAL A 253 5.65 8.40 6.34
CA VAL A 253 5.10 7.13 6.79
C VAL A 253 3.63 7.35 7.11
N LEU A 254 2.76 6.64 6.43
CA LEU A 254 1.36 6.57 6.81
C LEU A 254 1.22 5.44 7.84
N ARG A 255 0.87 5.77 9.09
CA ARG A 255 0.80 4.80 10.20
C ARG A 255 -0.64 4.60 10.65
N ALA A 256 -1.05 3.34 10.82
CA ALA A 256 -2.37 2.99 11.33
C ALA A 256 -2.65 3.65 12.70
N ASN A 257 -3.84 4.24 12.84
CA ASN A 257 -4.27 4.99 14.01
C ASN A 257 -4.44 4.13 15.27
N ASP A 258 -4.59 2.83 15.09
CA ASP A 258 -4.80 1.88 16.16
C ASP A 258 -3.51 1.28 16.75
N LEU A 259 -2.36 1.66 16.17
CA LEU A 259 -1.06 1.45 16.77
C LEU A 259 -0.74 2.52 17.83
N PRO A 260 0.08 2.20 18.86
CA PRO A 260 0.57 3.19 19.82
C PRO A 260 1.49 4.21 19.11
N TYR A 261 1.64 5.41 19.64
CA TYR A 261 2.59 6.40 19.10
C TYR A 261 3.19 7.25 20.22
N ARG A 262 4.23 8.04 19.95
CA ARG A 262 4.88 8.86 20.99
C ARG A 262 4.05 10.08 21.36
N GLY A 263 4.13 10.52 22.62
CA GLY A 263 3.36 11.65 23.12
C GLY A 263 1.86 11.37 23.23
N GLU A 264 1.49 10.09 23.31
CA GLU A 264 0.09 9.67 23.39
C GLU A 264 -0.49 9.88 24.78
N GLU A 265 -1.27 10.96 24.94
CA GLU A 265 -2.05 11.28 26.14
C GLU A 265 -3.52 10.86 25.98
N LEU A 266 -3.75 9.55 25.94
CA LEU A 266 -5.10 8.98 25.83
C LEU A 266 -5.66 8.57 27.19
N SER A 267 -6.95 8.85 27.38
CA SER A 267 -7.72 8.23 28.45
C SER A 267 -7.76 6.70 28.30
N GLN A 268 -7.93 6.00 29.41
CA GLN A 268 -8.00 4.53 29.41
C GLN A 268 -9.07 4.00 28.46
N GLN A 269 -10.24 4.66 28.42
CA GLN A 269 -11.34 4.31 27.51
C GLN A 269 -10.93 4.35 26.04
N ILE A 270 -10.17 5.37 25.61
CA ILE A 270 -9.74 5.48 24.21
C ILE A 270 -8.67 4.41 23.91
N ARG A 271 -7.78 4.11 24.87
CA ARG A 271 -6.79 3.03 24.73
C ARG A 271 -7.48 1.67 24.57
N ASP A 272 -8.51 1.40 25.35
CA ASP A 272 -9.24 0.13 25.29
C ASP A 272 -10.06 0.00 24.01
N SER A 273 -10.75 1.07 23.59
CA SER A 273 -11.44 1.12 22.30
C SER A 273 -10.49 0.86 21.14
N ARG A 274 -9.29 1.45 21.18
CA ARG A 274 -8.26 1.24 20.17
C ARG A 274 -7.75 -0.19 20.13
N LYS A 275 -7.46 -0.79 21.29
CA LYS A 275 -7.05 -2.21 21.36
C LYS A 275 -8.14 -3.12 20.82
N ALA A 276 -9.42 -2.79 21.05
CA ALA A 276 -10.53 -3.52 20.47
C ALA A 276 -10.61 -3.34 18.94
N SER A 277 -10.35 -2.14 18.42
CA SER A 277 -10.18 -1.89 16.97
C SER A 277 -9.05 -2.68 16.35
N PHE A 278 -7.86 -2.64 16.96
CA PHE A 278 -6.73 -3.45 16.52
C PHE A 278 -7.07 -4.93 16.52
N ARG A 279 -7.61 -5.47 17.62
CA ARG A 279 -7.95 -6.90 17.70
C ARG A 279 -9.01 -7.33 16.70
N ALA A 280 -10.05 -6.51 16.52
CA ALA A 280 -11.09 -6.78 15.53
C ALA A 280 -10.46 -6.84 14.13
N SER A 281 -9.64 -5.85 13.81
CA SER A 281 -9.03 -5.73 12.49
C SER A 281 -7.99 -6.80 12.18
N VAL A 282 -7.42 -7.51 13.18
CA VAL A 282 -6.56 -8.68 12.94
C VAL A 282 -7.13 -10.02 13.36
N ARG A 283 -8.42 -10.09 13.69
CA ARG A 283 -9.04 -11.34 14.13
C ARG A 283 -9.04 -12.43 13.06
N GLN A 284 -8.92 -12.03 11.79
CA GLN A 284 -8.82 -12.95 10.67
C GLN A 284 -7.45 -13.62 10.54
N TRP A 285 -6.49 -13.38 11.42
CA TRP A 285 -5.26 -14.17 11.47
C TRP A 285 -5.34 -15.18 12.62
N GLU A 286 -4.84 -16.40 12.40
CA GLU A 286 -4.83 -17.46 13.43
C GLU A 286 -3.98 -17.03 14.63
N THR A 287 -2.83 -16.45 14.35
CA THR A 287 -1.98 -15.79 15.35
C THR A 287 -2.12 -14.28 15.20
N GLU A 288 -2.36 -13.56 16.31
CA GLU A 288 -2.46 -12.09 16.29
C GLU A 288 -1.14 -11.49 15.73
N PRO A 289 -1.18 -10.93 14.51
CA PRO A 289 -0.01 -10.40 13.84
C PRO A 289 0.46 -9.15 14.57
N ARG A 290 1.79 -8.98 14.61
CA ARG A 290 2.43 -7.85 15.28
C ARG A 290 3.19 -7.04 14.25
N SER A 291 3.10 -5.72 14.37
CA SER A 291 3.89 -4.84 13.53
C SER A 291 5.38 -4.97 13.86
N LEU A 292 6.22 -5.13 12.83
CA LEU A 292 7.68 -5.02 12.93
C LEU A 292 8.10 -3.62 13.40
N LEU A 293 7.28 -2.61 13.08
CA LEU A 293 7.45 -1.21 13.41
C LEU A 293 6.49 -0.75 14.52
N GLN A 294 5.99 -1.67 15.36
CA GLN A 294 5.13 -1.36 16.50
C GLN A 294 5.72 -0.25 17.38
N SER A 295 7.04 -0.26 17.55
CA SER A 295 7.79 0.68 18.40
C SER A 295 8.30 1.94 17.68
N LEU A 296 7.93 2.16 16.42
CA LEU A 296 8.38 3.30 15.61
C LEU A 296 8.07 4.63 16.34
N PRO A 297 9.08 5.50 16.57
CA PRO A 297 8.97 6.65 17.46
C PRO A 297 8.38 7.90 16.79
N VAL A 298 7.20 7.79 16.19
CA VAL A 298 6.54 8.87 15.46
C VAL A 298 5.44 9.58 16.27
N TYR A 299 5.12 10.81 15.87
CA TYR A 299 4.09 11.65 16.46
C TYR A 299 3.02 12.00 15.43
N LYS A 300 1.79 12.26 15.88
CA LYS A 300 0.78 12.93 15.06
C LYS A 300 1.15 14.40 14.86
N ALA A 301 0.60 15.01 13.81
CA ALA A 301 0.65 16.44 13.64
C ALA A 301 0.06 17.16 14.87
N LEU A 302 0.75 18.19 15.33
CA LEU A 302 0.31 19.07 16.41
C LEU A 302 -0.43 20.26 15.83
N ASN A 303 -1.27 20.90 16.64
CA ASN A 303 -1.97 22.10 16.22
C ASN A 303 -2.03 23.13 17.36
N SER A 304 -2.11 24.41 17.03
CA SER A 304 -2.16 25.50 18.02
C SER A 304 -3.54 25.75 18.64
N ASN A 305 -4.56 24.98 18.25
CA ASN A 305 -5.95 25.21 18.61
C ASN A 305 -6.45 24.20 19.67
N PRO A 306 -6.74 24.63 20.91
CA PRO A 306 -7.15 23.72 21.98
C PRO A 306 -8.53 23.08 21.76
N CYS A 307 -9.32 23.57 20.79
CA CYS A 307 -10.60 22.97 20.38
C CYS A 307 -10.43 21.92 19.27
N PHE A 308 -9.23 21.79 18.71
CA PHE A 308 -8.89 20.81 17.69
C PHE A 308 -8.06 19.73 18.38
N ILE A 309 -8.63 18.52 18.43
CA ILE A 309 -7.99 17.25 18.88
C ILE A 309 -8.11 16.95 20.38
N ILE A 310 -9.14 16.18 20.74
CA ILE A 310 -8.91 15.00 21.59
C ILE A 310 -8.52 13.90 20.60
N PRO A 311 -7.40 13.18 20.77
CA PRO A 311 -7.03 12.13 19.82
C PRO A 311 -8.15 11.09 19.75
N GLY A 312 -8.73 10.89 18.57
CA GLY A 312 -9.90 10.03 18.35
C GLY A 312 -11.26 10.75 18.37
N LYS A 313 -11.32 12.07 18.44
CA LYS A 313 -12.52 12.86 18.16
C LYS A 313 -12.25 13.89 17.08
N GLY A 314 -13.13 13.97 16.09
CA GLY A 314 -13.12 15.01 15.07
C GLY A 314 -13.23 16.42 15.68
N PRO A 315 -13.05 17.47 14.85
CA PRO A 315 -13.13 18.85 15.33
C PRO A 315 -14.46 19.11 16.07
N ASP A 316 -14.40 19.93 17.12
CA ASP A 316 -15.63 20.45 17.74
C ASP A 316 -16.50 21.09 16.64
N LYS A 317 -17.82 20.86 16.65
CA LYS A 317 -18.75 21.43 15.66
C LYS A 317 -18.67 22.96 15.56
N ARG A 318 -18.20 23.62 16.62
CA ARG A 318 -17.97 25.07 16.71
C ARG A 318 -16.63 25.50 16.12
N TRP A 319 -15.73 24.57 15.84
CA TRP A 319 -14.42 24.87 15.27
C TRP A 319 -14.59 25.44 13.86
N ARG A 320 -13.84 26.50 13.58
CA ARG A 320 -13.68 27.10 12.27
C ARG A 320 -12.20 27.41 12.11
N PRO A 321 -11.60 27.16 10.94
CA PRO A 321 -10.21 27.51 10.69
C PRO A 321 -10.02 29.02 10.84
N ARG A 322 -8.97 29.43 11.53
CA ARG A 322 -8.57 30.83 11.70
C ARG A 322 -7.21 31.06 11.06
N ALA A 323 -6.95 32.27 10.58
CA ALA A 323 -5.67 32.63 9.97
C ALA A 323 -4.44 32.41 10.88
N LYS A 324 -4.65 32.34 12.20
CA LYS A 324 -3.60 32.09 13.21
C LYS A 324 -3.50 30.63 13.67
N ASP A 325 -4.36 29.75 13.17
CA ASP A 325 -4.27 28.33 13.48
C ASP A 325 -3.01 27.78 12.77
N VAL A 326 -2.14 27.11 13.53
CA VAL A 326 -0.86 26.59 13.06
C VAL A 326 -0.89 25.08 13.19
N PHE A 327 -0.63 24.38 12.09
CA PHE A 327 -0.38 22.94 12.07
C PHE A 327 1.12 22.69 12.04
N THR A 328 1.61 21.91 12.98
CA THR A 328 3.03 21.58 13.10
C THR A 328 3.22 20.08 12.85
N PHE A 329 3.98 19.75 11.82
CA PHE A 329 4.40 18.39 11.53
C PHE A 329 5.82 18.21 12.05
N PRO A 330 6.03 17.52 13.19
CA PRO A 330 7.38 17.32 13.67
C PRO A 330 8.09 16.31 12.75
N VAL A 331 9.37 16.54 12.51
CA VAL A 331 10.23 15.64 11.74
C VAL A 331 10.99 14.74 12.71
N GLN A 332 10.83 13.42 12.61
CA GLN A 332 11.44 12.46 13.53
C GLN A 332 12.68 11.81 12.95
N ALA A 333 13.82 11.97 13.62
CA ALA A 333 15.04 11.24 13.30
C ALA A 333 14.93 9.79 13.78
N LEU A 334 14.83 8.86 12.85
CA LEU A 334 14.74 7.43 13.11
C LEU A 334 16.13 6.83 13.32
N ALA A 335 16.25 5.99 14.35
CA ALA A 335 17.43 5.16 14.56
C ALA A 335 17.63 4.18 13.39
N THR A 336 18.90 3.86 13.09
CA THR A 336 19.31 2.97 11.98
C THR A 336 18.55 1.65 11.96
N ARG A 337 18.23 1.06 13.12
CA ARG A 337 17.41 -0.16 13.18
C ARG A 337 16.05 -0.04 12.47
N HIS A 338 15.34 1.09 12.63
CA HIS A 338 14.02 1.28 12.00
C HIS A 338 14.18 1.58 10.52
N VAL A 339 15.22 2.34 10.15
CA VAL A 339 15.56 2.60 8.75
C VAL A 339 15.84 1.28 8.02
N ASN A 340 16.64 0.41 8.63
CA ASN A 340 16.96 -0.90 8.08
C ASN A 340 15.74 -1.82 8.01
N THR A 341 14.86 -1.81 9.01
CA THR A 341 13.59 -2.56 8.94
C THR A 341 12.74 -2.09 7.77
N ILE A 342 12.59 -0.77 7.57
CA ILE A 342 11.82 -0.23 6.44
C ILE A 342 12.46 -0.61 5.11
N ASN A 343 13.77 -0.44 4.98
CA ASN A 343 14.50 -0.80 3.76
C ASN A 343 14.45 -2.31 3.48
N GLY A 344 14.47 -3.16 4.50
CA GLY A 344 14.29 -4.60 4.36
C GLY A 344 12.91 -4.91 3.77
N ILE A 345 11.84 -4.32 4.31
CA ILE A 345 10.49 -4.46 3.77
C ILE A 345 10.40 -3.99 2.31
N ILE A 346 11.04 -2.86 1.96
CA ILE A 346 11.11 -2.37 0.58
C ILE A 346 11.83 -3.40 -0.32
N LEU A 347 12.95 -3.94 0.15
CA LEU A 347 13.76 -4.90 -0.60
C LEU A 347 13.04 -6.24 -0.78
N ASP A 348 12.38 -6.76 0.25
CA ASP A 348 11.58 -7.99 0.20
C ASP A 348 10.43 -7.89 -0.82
N ASN A 349 9.88 -6.69 -1.03
CA ASN A 349 8.80 -6.43 -1.98
C ASN A 349 9.27 -5.96 -3.37
N ALA A 350 10.59 -5.90 -3.62
CA ALA A 350 11.14 -5.43 -4.89
C ALA A 350 11.21 -6.50 -6.00
N PHE A 351 10.67 -7.70 -5.77
CA PHE A 351 10.80 -8.85 -6.69
C PHE A 351 10.10 -8.68 -8.06
N LEU A 352 9.13 -7.76 -8.15
CA LEU A 352 8.52 -7.34 -9.43
C LEU A 352 9.14 -6.06 -10.00
N CYS A 353 10.02 -5.39 -9.26
CA CYS A 353 10.60 -4.13 -9.69
C CYS A 353 11.71 -4.39 -10.72
N GLN A 354 11.86 -3.46 -11.65
CA GLN A 354 13.01 -3.30 -12.51
C GLN A 354 14.14 -2.57 -11.78
N HIS A 355 13.84 -1.53 -11.00
CA HIS A 355 14.87 -0.71 -10.36
C HIS A 355 14.82 -0.71 -8.83
N LEU A 356 16.01 -0.68 -8.25
CA LEU A 356 16.23 -0.33 -6.84
C LEU A 356 17.26 0.79 -6.77
N VAL A 357 16.85 1.96 -6.30
CA VAL A 357 17.65 3.19 -6.21
C VAL A 357 18.02 3.51 -4.77
N PHE A 358 19.23 4.04 -4.60
CA PHE A 358 19.81 4.40 -3.31
C PHE A 358 20.70 5.64 -3.45
N GLY A 359 20.96 6.31 -2.33
CA GLY A 359 21.67 7.60 -2.30
C GLY A 359 23.18 7.46 -2.41
N SER A 360 23.75 6.36 -1.93
CA SER A 360 25.19 6.11 -1.96
C SER A 360 25.52 4.62 -1.89
N GLU A 361 26.58 4.20 -2.60
CA GLU A 361 27.07 2.82 -2.50
C GLU A 361 27.42 2.42 -1.06
N LYS A 362 28.12 3.31 -0.34
CA LYS A 362 28.50 3.07 1.05
C LYS A 362 27.26 2.87 1.93
N GLY A 363 26.28 3.76 1.83
CA GLY A 363 25.04 3.69 2.64
C GLY A 363 24.26 2.42 2.34
N PHE A 364 24.06 2.10 1.05
CA PHE A 364 23.40 0.87 0.63
C PHE A 364 24.10 -0.36 1.19
N PHE A 365 25.43 -0.49 1.03
CA PHE A 365 26.11 -1.71 1.43
C PHE A 365 26.21 -1.90 2.94
N VAL A 366 26.24 -0.81 3.73
CA VAL A 366 26.12 -0.89 5.20
C VAL A 366 24.78 -1.50 5.60
N PHE A 367 23.68 -1.06 4.98
CA PHE A 367 22.37 -1.66 5.19
C PHE A 367 22.33 -3.11 4.68
N PHE A 368 22.78 -3.36 3.46
CA PHE A 368 22.69 -4.65 2.79
C PHE A 368 23.45 -5.74 3.56
N ASP A 369 24.67 -5.46 4.01
CA ASP A 369 25.45 -6.43 4.78
C ASP A 369 24.75 -6.78 6.11
N GLN A 370 24.09 -5.81 6.76
CA GLN A 370 23.30 -6.06 7.99
C GLN A 370 22.00 -6.81 7.71
N TYR A 371 21.32 -6.48 6.63
CA TYR A 371 20.10 -7.14 6.16
C TYR A 371 20.38 -8.62 5.88
N MET A 372 21.41 -8.92 5.09
CA MET A 372 21.79 -10.30 4.76
C MET A 372 22.31 -11.07 5.97
N ALA A 373 22.96 -10.42 6.94
CA ALA A 373 23.47 -11.10 8.13
C ALA A 373 22.42 -11.35 9.23
N SER A 374 21.26 -10.69 9.20
CA SER A 374 20.28 -10.73 10.29
C SER A 374 18.85 -10.99 9.82
N PRO A 375 18.19 -12.07 10.29
CA PRO A 375 16.80 -12.38 9.93
C PRO A 375 15.77 -11.40 10.51
N GLY A 376 16.19 -10.38 11.27
CA GLY A 376 15.30 -9.47 12.01
C GLY A 376 14.82 -8.22 11.26
N PHE A 377 15.28 -7.97 10.03
CA PHE A 377 14.97 -6.73 9.30
C PHE A 377 13.85 -6.86 8.25
N GLY A 378 13.04 -7.92 8.31
CA GLY A 378 12.03 -8.23 7.29
C GLY A 378 12.41 -9.42 6.41
N HIS A 379 13.71 -9.76 6.40
CA HIS A 379 14.26 -10.85 5.62
C HIS A 379 13.48 -12.16 5.84
N GLY A 380 12.79 -12.61 4.80
CA GLY A 380 12.57 -14.04 4.64
C GLY A 380 11.20 -14.58 4.97
N VAL A 381 10.14 -13.94 4.48
CA VAL A 381 8.93 -14.67 4.15
C VAL A 381 8.72 -14.61 2.65
N VAL A 382 8.72 -15.77 2.00
CA VAL A 382 8.24 -15.88 0.63
C VAL A 382 6.88 -16.56 0.62
N CYS A 383 5.91 -15.93 -0.05
CA CYS A 383 4.53 -16.41 -0.11
C CYS A 383 3.78 -15.75 -1.27
N GLY A 384 2.58 -16.27 -1.56
CA GLY A 384 1.67 -15.69 -2.55
C GLY A 384 1.96 -16.13 -3.99
N PRO A 385 1.38 -15.44 -4.98
CA PRO A 385 1.39 -15.90 -6.38
C PRO A 385 2.76 -15.80 -7.06
N ASP A 386 3.69 -15.01 -6.53
CA ASP A 386 4.99 -14.70 -7.15
C ASP A 386 6.19 -15.28 -6.38
N VAL A 387 6.00 -16.39 -5.66
CA VAL A 387 7.07 -17.05 -4.87
C VAL A 387 8.32 -17.32 -5.68
N ASP A 388 8.21 -17.74 -6.94
CA ASP A 388 9.36 -18.00 -7.81
C ASP A 388 10.21 -16.74 -8.06
N LYS A 389 9.55 -15.59 -8.26
CA LYS A 389 10.24 -14.30 -8.47
C LYS A 389 10.88 -13.79 -7.19
N GLN A 390 10.23 -14.00 -6.04
CA GLN A 390 10.80 -13.70 -4.72
C GLN A 390 12.06 -14.53 -4.46
N TRP A 391 12.02 -15.83 -4.76
CA TRP A 391 13.20 -16.69 -4.69
C TRP A 391 14.30 -16.27 -5.66
N ALA A 392 13.95 -15.87 -6.88
CA ALA A 392 14.91 -15.38 -7.86
C ALA A 392 15.65 -14.12 -7.35
N LEU A 393 14.91 -13.15 -6.79
CA LEU A 393 15.51 -11.98 -6.15
C LEU A 393 16.40 -12.38 -4.97
N ALA A 394 15.91 -13.22 -4.07
CA ALA A 394 16.68 -13.70 -2.91
C ALA A 394 18.01 -14.34 -3.34
N LYS A 395 18.00 -15.18 -4.38
CA LYS A 395 19.22 -15.80 -4.93
C LYS A 395 20.19 -14.76 -5.49
N LYS A 396 19.69 -13.72 -6.19
CA LYS A 396 20.53 -12.63 -6.68
C LYS A 396 21.19 -11.86 -5.52
N LEU A 397 20.45 -11.58 -4.46
CA LEU A 397 20.97 -10.93 -3.25
C LEU A 397 22.01 -11.81 -2.54
N GLN A 398 21.76 -13.12 -2.41
CA GLN A 398 22.72 -14.08 -1.85
C GLN A 398 24.03 -14.12 -2.64
N ASN A 399 23.94 -14.18 -3.97
CA ASN A 399 25.13 -14.18 -4.83
C ASN A 399 25.94 -12.87 -4.66
N LEU A 400 25.27 -11.72 -4.58
CA LEU A 400 25.92 -10.43 -4.34
C LEU A 400 26.58 -10.40 -2.96
N TYR A 401 25.93 -10.93 -1.92
CA TYR A 401 26.48 -10.99 -0.59
C TYR A 401 27.69 -11.92 -0.50
N GLU A 402 27.63 -13.12 -1.09
CA GLU A 402 28.74 -14.08 -1.10
C GLU A 402 29.97 -13.52 -1.83
N LEU A 403 29.77 -12.81 -2.96
CA LEU A 403 30.85 -12.15 -3.68
C LEU A 403 31.57 -11.10 -2.82
N ARG A 404 30.82 -10.38 -1.98
CA ARG A 404 31.34 -9.31 -1.13
C ARG A 404 31.88 -9.81 0.20
N ASN A 405 31.31 -10.89 0.73
CA ASN A 405 31.58 -11.45 2.04
C ASN A 405 31.80 -12.97 1.96
N PRO A 406 32.82 -13.47 1.23
CA PRO A 406 32.99 -14.90 1.00
C PRO A 406 33.04 -15.70 2.30
N GLY A 407 32.24 -16.76 2.39
CA GLY A 407 32.18 -17.66 3.54
C GLY A 407 31.50 -17.09 4.79
N LYS A 408 30.90 -15.89 4.74
CA LYS A 408 30.07 -15.40 5.86
C LYS A 408 28.66 -15.97 5.77
N PRO A 409 28.05 -16.38 6.88
CA PRO A 409 26.66 -16.81 6.87
C PRO A 409 25.73 -15.65 6.51
N PHE A 410 24.61 -15.98 5.90
CA PHE A 410 23.51 -15.08 5.60
C PHE A 410 22.16 -15.69 5.99
N ALA A 411 21.17 -14.85 6.21
CA ALA A 411 19.79 -15.22 6.46
C ALA A 411 19.17 -15.83 5.20
N VAL A 412 18.49 -16.95 5.36
CA VAL A 412 17.78 -17.64 4.27
C VAL A 412 16.29 -17.35 4.40
N PRO A 413 15.60 -16.94 3.31
CA PRO A 413 14.16 -16.81 3.34
C PRO A 413 13.43 -18.08 3.74
N VAL A 414 12.29 -17.94 4.40
CA VAL A 414 11.41 -19.04 4.77
C VAL A 414 10.17 -18.95 3.90
N GLN A 415 9.77 -20.08 3.28
CA GLN A 415 8.49 -20.19 2.60
C GLN A 415 7.41 -20.59 3.60
N ILE A 416 6.28 -19.87 3.59
CA ILE A 416 5.10 -20.24 4.36
C ILE A 416 4.12 -20.90 3.40
N ALA A 417 3.67 -22.12 3.72
CA ALA A 417 2.70 -22.81 2.90
C ALA A 417 1.33 -22.12 3.01
N GLU A 418 0.70 -21.89 1.86
CA GLU A 418 -0.65 -21.36 1.77
C GLU A 418 -1.68 -22.45 2.12
N PRO A 419 -2.70 -22.13 2.95
CA PRO A 419 -3.79 -23.05 3.20
C PRO A 419 -4.60 -23.33 1.94
N GLU A 420 -4.95 -24.60 1.75
CA GLU A 420 -5.85 -25.04 0.67
C GLU A 420 -7.29 -24.57 0.93
N MET A 421 -7.99 -24.21 -0.14
CA MET A 421 -9.37 -23.78 -0.11
C MET A 421 -10.24 -24.66 -1.03
N GLU A 422 -10.86 -25.69 -0.46
CA GLU A 422 -11.62 -26.72 -1.19
C GLU A 422 -12.73 -26.14 -2.09
N ASN A 423 -13.41 -25.07 -1.64
CA ASN A 423 -14.49 -24.40 -2.38
C ASN A 423 -14.05 -23.01 -2.89
N PHE A 424 -12.93 -22.94 -3.61
CA PHE A 424 -12.32 -21.69 -4.06
C PHE A 424 -13.25 -20.77 -4.87
N GLU A 425 -14.03 -21.32 -5.81
CA GLU A 425 -14.97 -20.52 -6.62
C GLU A 425 -16.07 -19.87 -5.78
N SER A 426 -16.65 -20.65 -4.86
CA SER A 426 -17.65 -20.16 -3.90
C SER A 426 -17.06 -19.09 -2.97
N PHE A 427 -15.81 -19.23 -2.54
CA PHE A 427 -15.12 -18.17 -1.80
C PHE A 427 -14.98 -16.87 -2.61
N GLN A 428 -14.60 -16.96 -3.89
CA GLN A 428 -14.53 -15.77 -4.76
C GLN A 428 -15.90 -15.13 -4.96
N ASP A 429 -16.94 -15.93 -5.18
CA ASP A 429 -18.31 -15.44 -5.34
C ASP A 429 -18.86 -14.79 -4.06
N ALA A 430 -18.57 -15.37 -2.90
CA ALA A 430 -18.88 -14.79 -1.60
C ALA A 430 -18.20 -13.43 -1.42
N SER A 431 -16.92 -13.32 -1.79
CA SER A 431 -16.17 -12.06 -1.75
C SER A 431 -16.81 -11.00 -2.66
N VAL A 432 -17.18 -11.37 -3.89
CA VAL A 432 -17.85 -10.45 -4.83
C VAL A 432 -19.24 -10.04 -4.32
N ALA A 433 -20.04 -10.99 -3.83
CA ALA A 433 -21.37 -10.73 -3.28
C ALA A 433 -21.31 -9.80 -2.07
N LYS A 434 -20.32 -10.01 -1.18
CA LYS A 434 -20.02 -9.11 -0.05
C LYS A 434 -19.78 -7.68 -0.53
N HIS A 435 -18.88 -7.46 -1.48
CA HIS A 435 -18.57 -6.11 -1.96
C HIS A 435 -19.76 -5.45 -2.68
N ARG A 436 -20.57 -6.22 -3.41
CA ARG A 436 -21.82 -5.72 -4.01
C ARG A 436 -22.80 -5.26 -2.94
N TYR A 437 -23.02 -6.05 -1.89
CA TYR A 437 -23.91 -5.69 -0.79
C TYR A 437 -23.45 -4.41 -0.07
N LEU A 438 -22.15 -4.31 0.21
CA LEU A 438 -21.56 -3.13 0.83
C LEU A 438 -21.71 -1.89 -0.07
N THR A 439 -21.40 -2.02 -1.36
CA THR A 439 -21.61 -0.93 -2.33
C THR A 439 -23.04 -0.41 -2.26
N GLN A 440 -24.04 -1.30 -2.19
CA GLN A 440 -25.45 -0.91 -2.08
C GLN A 440 -25.76 -0.18 -0.77
N ILE A 441 -25.28 -0.68 0.38
CA ILE A 441 -25.47 0.00 1.67
C ILE A 441 -24.88 1.40 1.66
N PHE A 442 -23.66 1.55 1.16
CA PHE A 442 -22.98 2.84 1.20
C PHE A 442 -23.54 3.85 0.20
N GLN A 443 -24.18 3.37 -0.88
CA GLN A 443 -24.86 4.23 -1.85
C GLN A 443 -26.31 4.57 -1.45
N ASP A 444 -26.98 3.71 -0.68
CA ASP A 444 -28.36 3.92 -0.22
C ASP A 444 -28.42 4.43 1.23
N LYS A 445 -28.64 5.74 1.37
CA LYS A 445 -28.74 6.45 2.66
C LYS A 445 -29.88 5.97 3.56
N THR A 446 -30.87 5.28 3.01
CA THR A 446 -32.03 4.78 3.76
C THR A 446 -31.80 3.37 4.28
N ARG A 447 -30.84 2.65 3.71
CA ARG A 447 -30.52 1.29 4.06
C ARG A 447 -29.56 1.27 5.25
N LYS A 448 -29.87 0.44 6.23
CA LYS A 448 -28.97 0.18 7.36
C LYS A 448 -28.34 -1.19 7.13
N PHE A 449 -27.11 -1.35 7.61
CA PHE A 449 -26.51 -2.66 7.68
C PHE A 449 -27.43 -3.58 8.50
N ASP A 450 -27.87 -4.66 7.87
CA ASP A 450 -28.67 -5.70 8.50
C ASP A 450 -27.91 -7.01 8.39
N LEU A 451 -27.76 -7.67 9.53
CA LEU A 451 -26.88 -8.82 9.61
C LEU A 451 -27.47 -10.06 8.99
N ASP A 452 -28.76 -10.25 9.14
CA ASP A 452 -29.45 -11.40 8.60
C ASP A 452 -29.63 -11.23 7.09
N GLU A 453 -29.82 -10.00 6.62
CA GLU A 453 -29.74 -9.64 5.21
C GLU A 453 -28.34 -9.90 4.64
N PHE A 454 -27.27 -9.49 5.33
CA PHE A 454 -25.90 -9.76 4.89
C PHE A 454 -25.63 -11.26 4.75
N ARG A 455 -26.07 -12.07 5.73
CA ARG A 455 -25.97 -13.54 5.67
C ARG A 455 -26.76 -14.14 4.50
N GLN A 456 -27.90 -13.56 4.14
CA GLN A 456 -28.67 -14.01 2.98
C GLN A 456 -27.95 -13.71 1.65
N HIS A 457 -27.22 -12.58 1.59
CA HIS A 457 -26.47 -12.18 0.39
C HIS A 457 -25.10 -12.85 0.29
N VAL A 458 -24.55 -13.31 1.41
CA VAL A 458 -23.24 -13.97 1.50
C VAL A 458 -23.39 -15.25 2.33
N PRO A 459 -24.08 -16.28 1.80
CA PRO A 459 -24.46 -17.48 2.54
C PRO A 459 -23.25 -18.28 3.06
N GLU A 460 -22.10 -18.18 2.40
CA GLU A 460 -20.87 -18.84 2.86
C GLU A 460 -20.19 -18.14 4.04
N VAL A 461 -20.72 -17.00 4.54
CA VAL A 461 -20.17 -16.34 5.74
C VAL A 461 -20.16 -17.28 6.94
N ASP A 462 -21.17 -18.12 7.10
CA ASP A 462 -21.21 -19.07 8.22
C ASP A 462 -20.23 -20.24 8.02
N GLU A 463 -19.99 -20.70 6.78
CA GLU A 463 -19.01 -21.75 6.47
C GLU A 463 -17.56 -21.22 6.56
N TYR A 464 -17.34 -19.98 6.16
CA TYR A 464 -16.13 -19.17 6.37
C TYR A 464 -15.81 -18.98 7.86
N LEU A 465 -16.83 -18.83 8.72
CA LEU A 465 -16.69 -18.72 10.17
C LEU A 465 -16.57 -20.08 10.87
N LEU A 466 -17.13 -21.16 10.30
CA LEU A 466 -17.16 -22.52 10.87
C LEU A 466 -15.93 -23.35 10.53
N SER A 467 -15.37 -23.24 9.31
CA SER A 467 -14.11 -23.91 8.91
C SER A 467 -12.95 -23.58 9.86
N ARG A 468 -12.96 -22.38 10.47
CA ARG A 468 -12.00 -21.97 11.51
C ARG A 468 -12.24 -22.53 12.91
N LYS A 469 -13.45 -22.94 13.25
CA LYS A 469 -13.69 -23.65 14.53
C LYS A 469 -13.25 -25.11 14.46
N GLY A 470 -13.06 -25.67 13.25
CA GLY A 470 -12.69 -27.07 13.01
C GLY A 470 -11.21 -27.42 13.09
N GLY A 471 -10.30 -26.44 13.18
CA GLY A 471 -8.85 -26.68 13.22
C GLY A 471 -8.29 -27.25 14.54
N ILE A 472 -9.11 -27.42 15.58
CA ILE A 472 -8.72 -28.16 16.80
C ILE A 472 -9.09 -29.62 16.60
N GLY A 473 -8.33 -30.28 15.72
CA GLY A 473 -8.61 -31.64 15.25
C GLY A 473 -7.42 -32.60 15.34
N ALA A 474 -6.42 -32.35 16.20
CA ALA A 474 -5.55 -33.45 16.62
C ALA A 474 -6.37 -34.37 17.52
N LYS A 475 -6.74 -35.56 16.99
CA LYS A 475 -7.31 -36.66 17.78
C LYS A 475 -6.52 -36.81 19.09
N PRO A 476 -7.11 -36.63 20.27
CA PRO A 476 -6.47 -37.06 21.49
C PRO A 476 -6.48 -38.58 21.45
N THR A 477 -5.30 -39.19 21.30
CA THR A 477 -5.11 -40.56 21.70
C THR A 477 -5.55 -40.69 23.15
N SER A 478 -6.52 -41.59 23.34
CA SER A 478 -7.10 -41.97 24.61
C SER A 478 -6.05 -42.20 25.70
N GLN A 479 -6.17 -41.49 26.82
CA GLN A 479 -6.07 -42.09 28.15
C GLN A 479 -6.72 -41.17 29.19
N SER A 480 -7.63 -41.78 29.94
CA SER A 480 -8.50 -41.24 30.98
C SER A 480 -7.77 -40.76 32.23
N SER A 481 -8.29 -39.71 32.88
CA SER A 481 -8.55 -39.75 34.33
C SER A 481 -9.59 -38.69 34.75
N PRO A 482 -10.58 -39.03 35.61
CA PRO A 482 -11.69 -38.15 35.98
C PRO A 482 -11.37 -37.42 37.29
N ASN A 483 -11.57 -36.09 37.32
CA ASN A 483 -12.03 -35.33 38.50
C ASN A 483 -11.94 -33.84 38.22
N SER A 484 -13.07 -33.20 37.90
CA SER A 484 -13.47 -31.88 38.41
C SER A 484 -14.84 -31.44 37.82
N PRO A 485 -15.67 -30.68 38.55
CA PRO A 485 -17.07 -30.48 38.20
C PRO A 485 -17.26 -29.46 37.08
N ARG A 486 -18.14 -29.78 36.12
CA ARG A 486 -18.68 -28.83 35.13
C ARG A 486 -19.61 -27.82 35.83
N PRO A 487 -19.47 -26.49 35.59
CA PRO A 487 -20.58 -25.58 35.77
C PRO A 487 -21.57 -25.73 34.60
N ALA A 488 -22.86 -25.70 34.93
CA ALA A 488 -23.95 -25.72 33.97
C ALA A 488 -23.95 -24.45 33.11
N ASN A 489 -23.79 -24.60 31.79
CA ASN A 489 -24.09 -23.54 30.83
C ASN A 489 -25.58 -23.55 30.52
N GLN A 490 -26.28 -22.48 30.87
CA GLN A 490 -27.58 -22.14 30.27
C GLN A 490 -27.35 -21.62 28.83
N PRO A 491 -28.26 -21.91 27.88
CA PRO A 491 -28.18 -21.42 26.50
C PRO A 491 -28.64 -19.95 26.45
N GLY A 492 -27.68 -19.02 26.52
CA GLY A 492 -27.94 -17.59 26.49
C GLY A 492 -27.22 -16.93 25.32
N GLN A 493 -28.00 -16.45 24.35
CA GLN A 493 -27.73 -15.41 23.35
C GLN A 493 -26.26 -14.96 23.21
N ILE A 494 -25.68 -15.27 22.05
CA ILE A 494 -24.46 -14.60 21.57
C ILE A 494 -24.84 -13.12 21.35
N PRO A 495 -24.18 -12.14 21.99
CA PRO A 495 -24.47 -10.74 21.73
C PRO A 495 -24.11 -10.39 20.28
N GLU A 496 -25.09 -9.89 19.51
CA GLU A 496 -24.97 -9.47 18.10
C GLU A 496 -23.72 -8.61 17.81
N LEU A 497 -23.24 -7.85 18.79
CA LEU A 497 -22.02 -7.05 18.67
C LEU A 497 -20.73 -7.86 18.45
N LYS A 498 -20.67 -9.14 18.83
CA LYS A 498 -19.45 -9.97 18.67
C LYS A 498 -19.25 -10.52 17.25
N PHE A 499 -20.30 -10.45 16.42
CA PHE A 499 -20.31 -10.90 15.04
C PHE A 499 -19.77 -9.82 14.09
N LEU A 500 -20.12 -8.56 14.34
CA LEU A 500 -19.69 -7.41 13.51
C LEU A 500 -18.17 -7.16 13.56
N ASP A 501 -17.52 -7.58 14.65
CA ASP A 501 -16.06 -7.51 14.84
C ASP A 501 -15.28 -8.64 14.11
N SER A 502 -15.93 -9.53 13.34
CA SER A 502 -15.28 -10.71 12.71
C SER A 502 -15.07 -10.60 11.21
N ILE A 503 -15.44 -9.48 10.61
CA ILE A 503 -15.25 -9.25 9.18
C ILE A 503 -13.94 -8.49 9.00
N ASP A 504 -13.33 -8.64 7.81
CA ASP A 504 -12.06 -8.08 7.34
C ASP A 504 -11.62 -6.77 8.02
N SER A 505 -10.31 -6.53 8.09
CA SER A 505 -9.71 -5.44 8.86
C SER A 505 -10.34 -4.06 8.60
N GLU A 506 -10.69 -3.82 7.34
CA GLU A 506 -11.39 -2.63 6.87
C GLU A 506 -12.87 -2.63 7.27
N LEU A 507 -13.54 -3.80 7.20
CA LEU A 507 -14.97 -3.95 7.49
C LEU A 507 -15.32 -3.88 8.98
N GLY A 508 -14.47 -4.45 9.86
CA GLY A 508 -14.66 -4.36 11.31
C GLY A 508 -14.61 -2.92 11.81
N GLU A 509 -13.80 -2.06 11.17
CA GLU A 509 -13.80 -0.62 11.44
C GLU A 509 -14.95 0.11 10.74
N LEU A 510 -15.28 -0.23 9.48
CA LEU A 510 -16.43 0.33 8.75
C LEU A 510 -17.77 0.07 9.47
N ILE A 511 -17.98 -1.14 10.01
CA ILE A 511 -19.24 -1.50 10.71
C ILE A 511 -19.35 -0.83 12.08
N LYS A 512 -18.22 -0.61 12.78
CA LYS A 512 -18.20 0.23 13.99
C LYS A 512 -18.54 1.69 13.69
N MET A 513 -18.14 2.20 12.53
CA MET A 513 -18.50 3.53 12.06
C MET A 513 -19.98 3.64 11.65
N LEU A 514 -20.58 2.57 11.11
CA LEU A 514 -22.01 2.50 10.76
C LEU A 514 -22.93 2.31 11.97
N SER A 515 -22.40 1.86 13.10
CA SER A 515 -23.16 1.72 14.35
C SER A 515 -23.36 3.10 15.01
N PRO A 516 -24.59 3.58 15.25
CA PRO A 516 -24.78 4.85 15.96
C PRO A 516 -24.12 4.75 17.33
N MET A 517 -23.13 5.63 17.60
CA MET A 517 -22.54 5.77 18.93
C MET A 517 -23.67 5.89 19.95
N ARG A 518 -23.96 4.80 20.68
CA ARG A 518 -24.95 4.81 21.75
C ARG A 518 -24.49 5.81 22.79
N ASN A 519 -25.10 7.00 22.77
CA ASN A 519 -24.93 7.99 23.81
C ASN A 519 -25.56 7.42 25.09
N PRO A 520 -24.82 7.17 26.19
CA PRO A 520 -25.37 6.54 27.38
C PRO A 520 -26.40 7.40 28.14
N ARG A 521 -26.78 8.57 27.61
CA ARG A 521 -27.53 9.59 28.36
C ARG A 521 -29.06 9.52 28.29
N ASN A 522 -29.65 8.65 27.48
CA ASN A 522 -31.11 8.47 27.49
C ASN A 522 -31.53 7.15 28.13
N ARG A 523 -31.27 7.02 29.43
CA ARG A 523 -32.09 6.23 30.35
C ARG A 523 -32.43 7.12 31.53
N LYS A 524 -33.54 7.86 31.39
CA LYS A 524 -34.39 8.38 32.47
C LYS A 524 -35.58 9.09 31.85
N THR A 525 -36.69 8.36 31.72
CA THR A 525 -38.03 8.66 32.27
C THR A 525 -38.85 7.41 32.10
#